data_AF-A0A942P7P7-F1
#
_entry.id   AF-A0A942P7P7-F1
#
_cell.length_a   1.000
_cell.length_b   1.000
_cell.length_c   1.000
_cell.angle_alpha   90.00
_cell.angle_beta   90.00
_cell.angle_gamma   90.00
#
_symmetry.space_group_name_H-M   'P 1'
#
loop_
_entity.id
_entity.type
_entity.pdbx_description
1 polymer ?
#
loop_
_entity_poly.entity_id
_entity_poly.type
_entity_poly.pdbx_seq_one_letter_code
_entity_poly.pdbx_strand_id
1 'polypeptide(L)'
;MGELKLMKGNEALAEAAIRAGADAYFGYPITPQSEVIEYLMAEKPYDRTGMVVLQAESEIAAINMIYGAAGAGKRVITSSSSPGVSLKQEGISYIAGAELPCVYANVVRGGPGLGTIQPSQADYFQSTKGGGHGDYKQIVLAPASVQEMSDFVKIGFDLAFQYR
;
A
#
# COMPACT_ATOMS: atom_id res chain seq x y z
N MET A 1 13.12 16.88 -20.78
CA MET A 1 13.72 16.08 -19.69
C MET A 1 12.98 16.48 -18.42
N GLY A 2 12.46 15.54 -17.65
CA GLY A 2 11.73 15.87 -16.41
C GLY A 2 12.66 16.51 -15.37
N GLU A 3 12.10 17.30 -14.47
CA GLU A 3 12.85 17.86 -13.34
C GLU A 3 13.29 16.75 -12.39
N LEU A 4 14.58 16.72 -12.03
CA LEU A 4 15.12 15.76 -11.07
C LEU A 4 14.82 16.25 -9.65
N LYS A 5 14.14 15.41 -8.87
CA LYS A 5 13.80 15.70 -7.47
C LYS A 5 14.45 14.67 -6.56
N LEU A 6 15.09 15.14 -5.48
CA LEU A 6 15.56 14.27 -4.41
C LEU A 6 14.37 13.91 -3.52
N MET A 7 14.08 12.62 -3.37
CA MET A 7 12.94 12.12 -2.61
C MET A 7 13.32 10.89 -1.79
N LYS A 8 12.64 10.70 -0.66
CA LYS A 8 12.65 9.43 0.06
C LYS A 8 11.73 8.41 -0.64
N GLY A 9 11.94 7.13 -0.35
CA GLY A 9 11.10 6.05 -0.91
C GLY A 9 9.60 6.22 -0.59
N ASN A 10 9.27 6.57 0.66
CA ASN A 10 7.87 6.80 1.07
C ASN A 10 7.22 7.98 0.34
N GLU A 11 7.95 9.08 0.16
CA GLU A 11 7.49 10.25 -0.57
C GLU A 11 7.27 9.91 -2.06
N ALA A 12 8.18 9.13 -2.64
CA ALA A 12 8.06 8.67 -4.02
C ALA A 12 6.85 7.73 -4.22
N LEU A 13 6.60 6.81 -3.29
CA LEU A 13 5.40 5.97 -3.25
C LEU A 13 4.12 6.82 -3.21
N ALA A 14 4.08 7.81 -2.31
CA ALA A 14 2.93 8.69 -2.14
C ALA A 14 2.66 9.55 -3.38
N GLU A 15 3.68 10.22 -3.92
CA GLU A 15 3.56 11.01 -5.14
C GLU A 15 3.17 10.15 -6.35
N ALA A 16 3.72 8.94 -6.46
CA ALA A 16 3.36 8.01 -7.52
C ALA A 16 1.91 7.55 -7.40
N ALA A 17 1.36 7.37 -6.20
CA ALA A 17 -0.07 7.06 -6.02
C ALA A 17 -0.97 8.18 -6.56
N ILE A 18 -0.63 9.44 -6.29
CA ILE A 18 -1.34 10.61 -6.85
C ILE A 18 -1.27 10.58 -8.38
N ARG A 19 -0.06 10.41 -8.94
CA ARG A 19 0.17 10.43 -10.39
C ARG A 19 -0.43 9.24 -11.13
N ALA A 20 -0.54 8.09 -10.48
CA ALA A 20 -1.18 6.89 -11.02
C ALA A 20 -2.71 6.97 -11.02
N GLY A 21 -3.27 8.04 -10.43
CA GLY A 21 -4.72 8.24 -10.36
C GLY A 21 -5.38 7.34 -9.34
N ALA A 22 -4.78 7.17 -8.16
CA ALA A 22 -5.47 6.57 -7.03
C ALA A 22 -6.67 7.46 -6.63
N ASP A 23 -7.84 6.86 -6.50
CA ASP A 23 -9.07 7.49 -6.04
C ASP A 23 -9.07 7.66 -4.51
N ALA A 24 -8.44 6.74 -3.77
CA ALA A 24 -8.38 6.82 -2.32
C ALA A 24 -7.14 6.15 -1.71
N TYR A 25 -6.72 6.72 -0.58
CA TYR A 25 -5.78 6.14 0.36
C TYR A 25 -6.37 6.03 1.76
N PHE A 26 -6.27 4.84 2.35
CA PHE A 26 -6.66 4.57 3.73
C PHE A 26 -5.47 3.96 4.47
N GLY A 27 -5.06 4.54 5.60
CA GLY A 27 -3.88 4.06 6.34
C GLY A 27 -3.97 4.30 7.83
N TYR A 28 -3.19 3.54 8.59
CA TYR A 28 -2.98 3.72 10.02
C TYR A 28 -1.49 4.01 10.27
N PRO A 29 -1.11 5.03 11.06
CA PRO A 29 0.28 5.39 11.24
C PRO A 29 1.10 4.27 11.91
N ILE A 30 2.16 3.82 11.25
CA ILE A 30 3.13 2.86 11.78
C ILE A 30 4.53 3.14 11.22
N THR A 31 5.56 3.21 12.07
CA THR A 31 6.95 3.34 11.60
C THR A 31 7.40 2.06 10.89
N PRO A 32 8.06 2.12 9.72
CA PRO A 32 8.62 3.31 9.03
C PRO A 32 7.75 3.85 7.88
N GLN A 33 6.45 3.51 7.81
CA GLN A 33 5.57 3.87 6.71
C GLN A 33 4.90 5.25 6.87
N SER A 34 4.76 5.79 8.09
CA SER A 34 3.94 7.00 8.37
C SER A 34 4.19 8.20 7.45
N GLU A 35 5.41 8.38 6.93
CA GLU A 35 5.73 9.46 5.98
C GLU A 35 4.86 9.45 4.71
N VAL A 36 4.29 8.31 4.32
CA VAL A 36 3.38 8.22 3.16
C VAL A 36 2.13 9.08 3.38
N ILE A 37 1.44 8.93 4.52
CA ILE A 37 0.22 9.70 4.79
C ILE A 37 0.56 11.17 5.09
N GLU A 38 1.69 11.43 5.74
CA GLU A 38 2.18 12.78 5.99
C GLU A 38 2.42 13.53 4.67
N TYR A 39 3.09 12.89 3.70
CA TYR A 39 3.32 13.45 2.37
C TYR A 39 2.00 13.66 1.62
N LEU A 40 1.09 12.69 1.62
CA LEU A 40 -0.22 12.82 0.98
C LEU A 40 -1.01 14.01 1.57
N MET A 41 -1.02 14.17 2.90
CA MET A 41 -1.71 15.29 3.53
C MET A 41 -1.07 16.64 3.16
N ALA A 42 0.26 16.70 3.07
CA ALA A 42 0.98 17.91 2.66
C ALA A 42 0.72 18.30 1.19
N GLU A 43 0.65 17.32 0.30
CA GLU A 43 0.45 17.52 -1.14
C GLU A 43 -1.02 17.76 -1.54
N LYS A 44 -1.96 17.58 -0.62
CA LYS A 44 -3.39 17.86 -0.80
C LYS A 44 -3.97 17.25 -2.10
N PRO A 45 -3.86 15.94 -2.32
CA PRO A 45 -4.24 15.33 -3.59
C PRO A 45 -5.74 15.40 -3.86
N TYR A 46 -6.57 15.68 -2.85
CA TYR A 46 -7.97 16.03 -3.03
C TYR A 46 -8.17 17.28 -3.92
N ASP A 47 -7.22 18.22 -3.93
CA ASP A 47 -7.23 19.39 -4.82
C ASP A 47 -6.58 19.10 -6.19
N ARG A 48 -5.68 18.09 -6.27
CA ARG A 48 -4.91 17.74 -7.48
C ARG A 48 -5.65 16.76 -8.38
N THR A 49 -6.23 15.71 -7.80
CA THR A 49 -6.84 14.57 -8.51
C THR A 49 -8.20 14.17 -7.94
N GLY A 50 -8.65 14.79 -6.83
CA GLY A 50 -9.85 14.36 -6.11
C GLY A 50 -9.64 13.15 -5.21
N MET A 51 -8.39 12.71 -5.03
CA MET A 51 -8.05 11.55 -4.20
C MET A 51 -8.44 11.79 -2.74
N VAL A 52 -9.19 10.85 -2.17
CA VAL A 52 -9.54 10.85 -0.74
C VAL A 52 -8.36 10.30 0.07
N VAL A 53 -7.93 11.01 1.10
CA VAL A 53 -6.89 10.56 2.03
C VAL A 53 -7.50 10.53 3.42
N LEU A 54 -7.50 9.37 4.07
CA LEU A 54 -8.07 9.22 5.41
C LEU A 54 -7.17 8.36 6.30
N GLN A 55 -6.91 8.89 7.49
CA GLN A 55 -6.28 8.14 8.57
C GLN A 55 -7.36 7.31 9.27
N ALA A 56 -7.25 5.99 9.17
CA ALA A 56 -8.13 5.07 9.86
C ALA A 56 -7.75 4.95 11.34
N GLU A 57 -8.63 4.37 12.14
CA GLU A 57 -8.42 4.10 13.56
C GLU A 57 -7.54 2.86 13.82
N SER A 58 -7.41 1.97 12.83
CA SER A 58 -6.59 0.76 12.89
C SER A 58 -6.26 0.22 11.49
N GLU A 59 -5.31 -0.71 11.41
CA GLU A 59 -5.01 -1.40 10.17
C GLU A 59 -6.18 -2.24 9.64
N ILE A 60 -6.99 -2.80 10.55
CA ILE A 60 -8.22 -3.56 10.25
C ILE A 60 -9.24 -2.65 9.58
N ALA A 61 -9.48 -1.47 10.15
CA ALA A 61 -10.38 -0.49 9.55
C ALA A 61 -9.89 -0.04 8.18
N ALA A 62 -8.59 0.29 8.06
CA ALA A 62 -8.01 0.72 6.80
C ALA A 62 -8.15 -0.33 5.68
N ILE A 63 -7.94 -1.64 5.95
CA ILE A 63 -8.11 -2.65 4.89
C ILE A 63 -9.58 -2.90 4.53
N ASN A 64 -10.50 -2.76 5.49
CA ASN A 64 -11.94 -2.88 5.18
C ASN A 64 -12.46 -1.67 4.39
N MET A 65 -11.90 -0.48 4.61
CA MET A 65 -12.16 0.69 3.74
C MET A 65 -11.64 0.46 2.31
N ILE A 66 -10.45 -0.16 2.16
CA ILE A 66 -9.94 -0.59 0.85
C ILE A 66 -10.89 -1.58 0.19
N TYR A 67 -11.32 -2.63 0.90
CA TYR A 67 -12.27 -3.62 0.40
C TYR A 67 -13.56 -2.97 -0.12
N GLY A 68 -14.18 -2.09 0.67
CA GLY A 68 -15.41 -1.40 0.28
C GLY A 68 -15.22 -0.47 -0.92
N ALA A 69 -14.15 0.30 -0.95
CA ALA A 69 -13.87 1.23 -2.04
C ALA A 69 -13.48 0.51 -3.35
N ALA A 70 -12.69 -0.56 -3.27
CA ALA A 70 -12.39 -1.41 -4.41
C ALA A 70 -13.67 -2.05 -4.98
N GLY A 71 -14.58 -2.51 -4.11
CA GLY A 71 -15.90 -3.03 -4.50
C GLY A 71 -16.80 -1.98 -5.19
N ALA A 72 -16.53 -0.69 -4.97
CA ALA A 72 -17.18 0.42 -5.67
C ALA A 72 -16.47 0.80 -7.00
N GLY A 73 -15.50 0.00 -7.46
CA GLY A 73 -14.75 0.22 -8.71
C GLY A 73 -13.68 1.30 -8.62
N LYS A 74 -13.21 1.63 -7.42
CA LYS A 74 -12.20 2.69 -7.21
C LYS A 74 -10.77 2.13 -7.17
N ARG A 75 -9.83 2.90 -7.73
CA ARG A 75 -8.38 2.65 -7.64
C ARG A 75 -7.90 3.01 -6.24
N VAL A 76 -7.73 2.01 -5.40
CA VAL A 76 -7.42 2.25 -3.98
C VAL A 76 -6.09 1.66 -3.56
N ILE A 77 -5.41 2.37 -2.66
CA ILE A 77 -4.11 1.98 -2.12
C ILE A 77 -4.03 2.17 -0.62
N THR A 78 -3.40 1.24 0.08
CA THR A 78 -3.03 1.38 1.50
C THR A 78 -1.53 1.17 1.67
N SER A 79 -0.98 1.59 2.79
CA SER A 79 0.38 1.21 3.16
C SER A 79 0.47 0.91 4.65
N SER A 80 1.40 0.04 5.01
CA SER A 80 1.67 -0.35 6.39
C SER A 80 3.09 -0.91 6.54
N SER A 81 3.38 -1.51 7.69
CA SER A 81 4.62 -2.25 7.96
C SER A 81 4.27 -3.63 8.53
N SER A 82 5.28 -4.47 8.76
CA SER A 82 5.17 -5.91 9.05
C SER A 82 4.05 -6.30 10.02
N PRO A 83 3.89 -5.68 11.21
CA PRO A 83 2.80 -6.02 12.13
C PRO A 83 1.43 -5.59 11.60
N GLY A 84 1.37 -4.41 10.99
CA GLY A 84 0.13 -3.88 10.43
C GLY A 84 -0.35 -4.69 9.22
N VAL A 85 0.56 -5.21 8.39
CA VAL A 85 0.20 -6.16 7.32
C VAL A 85 -0.35 -7.46 7.89
N SER A 86 0.18 -7.95 9.02
CA SER A 86 -0.41 -9.10 9.73
C SER A 86 -1.86 -8.83 10.14
N LEU A 87 -2.16 -7.64 10.68
CA LEU A 87 -3.52 -7.23 11.04
C LEU A 87 -4.46 -7.11 9.83
N LYS A 88 -3.91 -6.85 8.63
CA LYS A 88 -4.69 -6.74 7.39
C LYS A 88 -4.98 -8.08 6.72
N GLN A 89 -4.40 -9.19 7.18
CA GLN A 89 -4.44 -10.47 6.46
C GLN A 89 -5.86 -11.00 6.21
N GLU A 90 -6.79 -10.81 7.15
CA GLU A 90 -8.19 -11.16 6.96
C GLU A 90 -8.81 -10.38 5.78
N GLY A 91 -8.69 -9.05 5.79
CA GLY A 91 -9.18 -8.20 4.70
C GLY A 91 -8.49 -8.49 3.37
N ILE A 92 -7.19 -8.82 3.39
CA ILE A 92 -6.44 -9.25 2.20
C ILE A 92 -7.03 -10.54 1.61
N SER A 93 -7.33 -11.55 2.45
CA SER A 93 -7.98 -12.77 1.97
C SER A 93 -9.38 -12.50 1.40
N TYR A 94 -10.14 -11.57 1.98
CA TYR A 94 -11.45 -11.18 1.46
C TYR A 94 -11.36 -10.47 0.10
N ILE A 95 -10.42 -9.54 -0.06
CA ILE A 95 -10.13 -8.87 -1.34
C ILE A 95 -9.77 -9.90 -2.42
N ALA A 96 -8.94 -10.88 -2.08
CA ALA A 96 -8.56 -11.94 -3.02
C ALA A 96 -9.75 -12.82 -3.40
N GLY A 97 -10.59 -13.21 -2.45
CA GLY A 97 -11.77 -14.04 -2.69
C GLY A 97 -12.90 -13.32 -3.43
N ALA A 98 -13.02 -12.00 -3.27
CA ALA A 98 -13.98 -11.17 -3.99
C ALA A 98 -13.44 -10.65 -5.35
N GLU A 99 -12.23 -11.04 -5.71
CA GLU A 99 -11.52 -10.61 -6.91
C GLU A 99 -11.48 -9.08 -7.08
N LEU A 100 -11.15 -8.34 -6.01
CA LEU A 100 -11.15 -6.88 -6.05
C LEU A 100 -9.75 -6.30 -6.35
N PRO A 101 -9.62 -5.36 -7.31
CA PRO A 101 -8.33 -4.75 -7.63
C PRO A 101 -7.94 -3.71 -6.58
N CYS A 102 -6.76 -3.87 -5.97
CA CYS A 102 -6.17 -2.86 -5.10
C CYS A 102 -4.64 -3.01 -5.04
N VAL A 103 -3.96 -1.99 -4.52
CA VAL A 103 -2.53 -2.03 -4.23
C VAL A 103 -2.32 -1.84 -2.73
N TYR A 104 -1.34 -2.53 -2.14
CA TYR A 104 -0.87 -2.18 -0.81
C TYR A 104 0.65 -2.24 -0.75
N ALA A 105 1.25 -1.33 0.03
CA ALA A 105 2.69 -1.32 0.26
C ALA A 105 3.00 -1.85 1.67
N ASN A 106 3.86 -2.86 1.73
CA ASN A 106 4.49 -3.31 2.97
C ASN A 106 5.89 -2.70 3.10
N VAL A 107 6.04 -1.66 3.93
CA VAL A 107 7.34 -1.07 4.24
C VAL A 107 8.00 -1.90 5.35
N VAL A 108 8.75 -2.92 4.94
CA VAL A 108 9.23 -4.00 5.82
C VAL A 108 10.20 -3.49 6.88
N ARG A 109 9.99 -3.95 8.12
CA ARG A 109 10.92 -3.74 9.25
C ARG A 109 11.24 -5.07 9.94
N GLY A 110 12.21 -5.09 10.84
CA GLY A 110 12.63 -6.34 11.49
C GLY A 110 11.52 -6.97 12.33
N GLY A 111 11.26 -8.27 12.15
CA GLY A 111 10.37 -9.12 12.96
C GLY A 111 11.10 -10.34 13.56
N PRO A 112 10.38 -11.35 14.10
CA PRO A 112 8.92 -11.48 14.24
C PRO A 112 8.35 -10.70 15.44
N GLY A 113 7.02 -10.67 15.58
CA GLY A 113 6.32 -9.98 16.66
C GLY A 113 6.38 -8.46 16.53
N LEU A 114 6.59 -7.74 17.65
CA LEU A 114 6.82 -6.28 17.60
C LEU A 114 8.09 -5.94 16.81
N GLY A 115 9.11 -6.79 16.97
CA GLY A 115 10.38 -6.72 16.26
C GLY A 115 11.16 -5.44 16.52
N THR A 116 11.80 -4.90 15.49
CA THR A 116 12.52 -3.62 15.53
C THR A 116 11.98 -2.68 14.46
N ILE A 117 12.20 -1.38 14.63
CA ILE A 117 11.89 -0.38 13.61
C ILE A 117 12.96 -0.27 12.51
N GLN A 118 14.03 -1.07 12.60
CA GLN A 118 15.12 -1.05 11.63
C GLN A 118 14.73 -1.79 10.35
N PRO A 119 15.32 -1.41 9.19
CA PRO A 119 15.03 -2.04 7.91
C PRO A 119 15.26 -3.56 7.93
N SER A 120 14.42 -4.29 7.22
CA SER A 120 14.56 -5.74 7.02
C SER A 120 13.93 -6.16 5.70
N GLN A 121 14.15 -7.41 5.31
CA GLN A 121 13.49 -8.09 4.19
C GLN A 121 12.80 -9.39 4.64
N ALA A 122 12.49 -9.50 5.94
CA ALA A 122 12.01 -10.73 6.57
C ALA A 122 10.53 -11.07 6.30
N ASP A 123 9.77 -10.19 5.65
CA ASP A 123 8.36 -10.42 5.30
C ASP A 123 8.16 -11.16 3.97
N TYR A 124 9.21 -11.79 3.43
CA TYR A 124 9.14 -12.47 2.13
C TYR A 124 7.99 -13.48 2.07
N PHE A 125 7.85 -14.34 3.09
CA PHE A 125 6.76 -15.32 3.11
C PHE A 125 5.39 -14.68 3.34
N GLN A 126 5.28 -13.70 4.24
CA GLN A 126 4.04 -12.96 4.46
C GLN A 126 3.53 -12.30 3.18
N SER A 127 4.46 -11.79 2.35
CA SER A 127 4.12 -11.10 1.09
C SER A 127 3.85 -12.09 -0.05
N THR A 128 4.66 -13.15 -0.21
CA THR A 128 4.61 -14.05 -1.38
C THR A 128 3.75 -15.29 -1.18
N LYS A 129 3.52 -15.71 0.06
CA LYS A 129 2.69 -16.87 0.43
C LYS A 129 1.39 -16.45 1.10
N GLY A 130 1.27 -15.17 1.47
CA GLY A 130 0.14 -14.65 2.21
C GLY A 130 0.23 -14.93 3.71
N GLY A 131 -0.90 -14.76 4.39
CA GLY A 131 -1.07 -14.99 5.83
C GLY A 131 -2.53 -15.03 6.27
N GLY A 132 -3.46 -14.68 5.38
CA GLY A 132 -4.90 -14.91 5.54
C GLY A 132 -5.28 -16.36 5.24
N HIS A 133 -6.56 -16.68 5.40
CA HIS A 133 -7.07 -18.04 5.18
C HIS A 133 -7.43 -18.29 3.71
N GLY A 134 -7.28 -19.54 3.28
CA GLY A 134 -7.62 -20.00 1.93
C GLY A 134 -6.44 -20.00 0.94
N ASP A 135 -6.62 -20.69 -0.18
CA ASP A 135 -5.59 -20.87 -1.21
C ASP A 135 -5.63 -19.74 -2.24
N TYR A 136 -5.15 -18.56 -1.85
CA TYR A 136 -5.08 -17.39 -2.74
C TYR A 136 -3.65 -17.07 -3.17
N LYS A 137 -3.53 -16.25 -4.22
CA LYS A 137 -2.25 -15.73 -4.71
C LYS A 137 -2.31 -14.22 -4.80
N GLN A 138 -1.19 -13.60 -4.47
CA GLN A 138 -0.98 -12.17 -4.61
C GLN A 138 0.13 -11.93 -5.63
N ILE A 139 0.00 -10.84 -6.37
CA ILE A 139 1.09 -10.33 -7.19
C ILE A 139 1.98 -9.49 -6.26
N VAL A 140 3.28 -9.79 -6.24
CA VAL A 140 4.25 -9.13 -5.36
C VAL A 140 5.33 -8.47 -6.20
N LEU A 141 5.55 -7.18 -5.95
CA LEU A 141 6.65 -6.40 -6.51
C LEU A 141 7.61 -6.01 -5.38
N ALA A 142 8.91 -6.08 -5.62
CA ALA A 142 9.95 -5.79 -4.62
C ALA A 142 10.90 -4.72 -5.17
N PRO A 143 10.67 -3.42 -4.89
CA PRO A 143 11.53 -2.36 -5.40
C PRO A 143 12.89 -2.33 -4.68
N ALA A 144 13.96 -2.11 -5.43
CA ALA A 144 15.33 -1.98 -4.95
C ALA A 144 15.86 -0.53 -4.99
N SER A 145 15.05 0.42 -5.47
CA SER A 145 15.39 1.85 -5.54
C SER A 145 14.17 2.76 -5.36
N VAL A 146 14.42 4.06 -5.14
CA VAL A 146 13.36 5.08 -5.08
C VAL A 146 12.61 5.19 -6.41
N GLN A 147 13.31 5.05 -7.54
CA GLN A 147 12.69 5.08 -8.86
C GLN A 147 11.74 3.90 -9.05
N GLU A 148 12.20 2.68 -8.71
CA GLU A 148 11.34 1.49 -8.77
C GLU A 148 10.17 1.59 -7.80
N MET A 149 10.35 2.16 -6.61
CA MET A 149 9.25 2.40 -5.68
C MET A 149 8.15 3.27 -6.31
N SER A 150 8.52 4.28 -7.09
CA SER A 150 7.57 5.10 -7.85
C SER A 150 6.95 4.32 -9.01
N ASP A 151 7.77 3.69 -9.85
CA ASP A 151 7.32 3.01 -11.07
C ASP A 151 6.38 1.84 -10.76
N PHE A 152 6.65 1.13 -9.65
CA PHE A 152 5.89 -0.05 -9.25
C PHE A 152 4.49 0.26 -8.77
N VAL A 153 4.17 1.51 -8.41
CA VAL A 153 2.79 1.89 -8.09
C VAL A 153 1.91 1.78 -9.32
N LYS A 154 2.34 2.36 -10.45
CA LYS A 154 1.60 2.27 -11.70
C LYS A 154 1.53 0.82 -12.19
N ILE A 155 2.66 0.12 -12.20
CA ILE A 155 2.69 -1.30 -12.59
C ILE A 155 1.78 -2.13 -11.68
N GLY A 156 1.76 -1.86 -10.37
CA GLY A 156 0.90 -2.52 -9.39
C GLY A 156 -0.58 -2.32 -9.71
N PHE A 157 -1.01 -1.10 -10.02
CA PHE A 157 -2.38 -0.85 -10.45
C PHE A 157 -2.71 -1.52 -11.79
N ASP A 158 -1.82 -1.41 -12.79
CA ASP A 158 -2.04 -2.03 -14.10
C ASP A 158 -2.21 -3.56 -13.95
N LEU A 159 -1.39 -4.21 -13.13
CA LEU A 159 -1.50 -5.63 -12.83
C LEU A 159 -2.76 -5.96 -12.02
N ALA A 160 -3.08 -5.17 -10.99
CA ALA A 160 -4.26 -5.40 -10.17
C ALA A 160 -5.53 -5.40 -11.03
N PHE A 161 -5.72 -4.39 -11.88
CA PHE A 161 -6.90 -4.28 -12.77
C PHE A 161 -6.87 -5.21 -13.99
N GLN A 162 -5.70 -5.73 -14.37
CA GLN A 162 -5.62 -6.73 -15.44
C GLN A 162 -6.11 -8.10 -14.96
N TYR A 163 -5.82 -8.46 -13.71
CA TYR A 163 -6.07 -9.80 -13.19
C TYR A 163 -7.27 -9.89 -12.23
N ARG A 164 -7.91 -8.77 -11.89
CA ARG A 164 -9.05 -8.65 -10.97
C ARG A 164 -10.00 -7.54 -11.46
#